data_AF-A0A0C9XTL8-F1
#
_entry.id   AF-A0A0C9XTL8-F1
#
_cell.length_a   1.000
_cell.length_b   1.000
_cell.length_c   1.000
_cell.angle_alpha   90.00
_cell.angle_beta   90.00
_cell.angle_gamma   90.00
#
_symmetry.space_group_name_H-M   'P 1'
#
loop_
_entity.id
_entity.type
_entity.pdbx_description
1 polymer ?
#
loop_
_entity_poly.entity_id
_entity_poly.type
_entity_poly.pdbx_seq_one_letter_code
_entity_poly.pdbx_strand_id
1 'polypeptide(L)'
;MAVNPNEDTEFNDALRKFGIIPPREATPKTPSPPPSPPLEQVLDDLTLDELRELGDEVADDDLRRTIESFGRQRIAEEREEQKRARFGRVYPIGRDDYTREVTEASQVDEEGDNVGRGTGVVCFLYKDGIPRSDRAFEHVRTLAARYPRTKFVSIVGNKCIADLPDSRIPMLIIYRRGEIVNQLVAWGADREKRLEGI
;
A
#
# COMPACT_ATOMS: atom_id res chain seq x y z
N MET A 1 9.91 27.47 -61.36
CA MET A 1 9.84 26.91 -59.99
C MET A 1 8.87 27.76 -59.20
N ALA A 2 7.81 27.16 -58.64
CA ALA A 2 6.88 27.90 -57.79
C ALA A 2 7.55 28.14 -56.42
N VAL A 3 7.62 29.39 -55.98
CA VAL A 3 8.21 29.77 -54.68
C VAL A 3 7.26 29.33 -53.57
N ASN A 4 7.77 28.57 -52.59
CA ASN A 4 6.98 28.13 -51.44
C ASN A 4 6.80 29.30 -50.45
N PRO A 5 5.58 29.81 -50.24
CA PRO A 5 5.34 31.00 -49.40
C PRO A 5 5.63 30.80 -47.90
N ASN A 6 5.77 29.54 -47.48
CA ASN A 6 5.99 29.16 -46.09
C ASN A 6 7.45 28.87 -45.75
N GLU A 7 8.36 28.96 -46.72
CA GLU A 7 9.80 28.81 -46.45
C GLU A 7 10.33 30.03 -45.69
N ASP A 8 11.20 29.77 -44.71
CA ASP A 8 11.84 30.79 -43.89
C ASP A 8 13.15 31.20 -44.55
N THR A 9 13.03 32.07 -45.55
CA THR A 9 14.18 32.63 -46.29
C THR A 9 14.16 34.14 -46.16
N GLU A 10 15.35 34.77 -46.16
CA GLU A 10 15.49 36.23 -46.12
C GLU A 10 14.72 36.91 -47.27
N PHE A 11 14.58 36.21 -48.40
CA PHE A 11 13.76 36.65 -49.52
C PHE A 11 12.27 36.71 -49.17
N ASN A 12 11.73 35.66 -48.54
CA ASN A 12 10.32 35.61 -48.15
C ASN A 12 9.99 36.63 -47.04
N ASP A 13 10.92 36.91 -46.14
CA ASP A 13 10.73 37.96 -45.13
C ASP A 13 10.74 39.37 -45.71
N ALA A 14 11.58 39.62 -46.73
CA ALA A 14 11.50 40.85 -47.51
C ALA A 14 10.12 40.98 -48.18
N LEU A 15 9.61 39.90 -48.79
CA LEU A 15 8.29 39.90 -49.43
C LEU A 15 7.13 40.12 -48.45
N ARG A 16 7.21 39.59 -47.23
CA ARG A 16 6.26 39.89 -46.15
C ARG A 16 6.29 41.36 -45.75
N LYS A 17 7.49 41.95 -45.65
CA LYS A 17 7.69 43.37 -45.32
C LYS A 17 7.16 44.32 -46.40
N PHE A 18 7.28 43.93 -47.67
CA PHE A 18 6.70 44.67 -48.81
C PHE A 18 5.19 44.40 -49.02
N GLY A 19 4.56 43.55 -48.20
CA GLY A 19 3.12 43.27 -48.26
C GLY A 19 2.69 42.36 -49.41
N ILE A 20 3.65 41.63 -50.02
CA ILE A 20 3.40 40.72 -51.15
C ILE A 20 2.95 39.34 -50.64
N ILE A 21 3.41 38.92 -49.46
CA ILE A 21 3.03 37.65 -48.80
C ILE A 21 2.41 37.95 -47.42
N PRO A 22 1.37 37.21 -46.98
CA PRO A 22 0.75 37.41 -45.66
C PRO A 22 1.75 37.27 -44.50
N PRO A 23 1.54 37.98 -43.38
CA PRO A 23 2.33 37.79 -42.16
C PRO A 23 2.22 36.34 -41.68
N ARG A 24 3.35 35.77 -41.25
CA ARG A 24 3.40 34.40 -40.74
C ARG A 24 2.69 34.31 -39.40
N GLU A 25 1.89 33.26 -39.20
CA GLU A 25 1.30 32.96 -37.90
C GLU A 25 2.42 32.68 -36.88
N ALA A 26 2.37 33.37 -35.73
CA ALA A 26 3.31 33.15 -34.66
C ALA A 26 3.13 31.72 -34.12
N THR A 27 4.22 30.95 -34.04
CA THR A 27 4.18 29.64 -33.41
C THR A 27 3.73 29.78 -31.96
N PRO A 28 2.76 28.96 -31.50
CA PRO A 28 2.32 29.02 -30.11
C PRO A 28 3.52 28.71 -29.19
N LYS A 29 3.70 29.53 -28.15
CA LYS A 29 4.74 29.31 -27.15
C LYS A 29 4.50 27.94 -26.50
N THR A 30 5.46 27.04 -26.62
CA THR A 30 5.44 25.76 -25.93
C THR A 30 5.31 26.02 -24.42
N PRO A 31 4.35 25.42 -23.71
CA PRO A 31 4.26 25.59 -22.27
C PRO A 31 5.53 25.07 -21.60
N SER A 32 5.99 25.75 -20.56
CA SER A 32 7.16 25.32 -19.79
C SER A 32 6.91 23.96 -19.14
N PRO A 33 7.92 23.08 -19.07
CA PRO A 33 7.77 21.79 -18.41
C PRO A 33 7.45 21.96 -16.92
N PRO A 34 6.76 20.99 -16.31
CA PRO A 34 6.46 21.01 -14.88
C PRO A 34 7.75 20.99 -14.04
N PRO A 35 7.72 21.53 -12.81
CA PRO A 35 8.87 21.48 -11.91
C PRO A 35 9.21 20.03 -11.55
N SER A 36 10.51 19.73 -11.46
CA SER A 36 11.00 18.43 -11.00
C SER A 36 10.53 18.14 -9.57
N PRO A 37 10.26 16.86 -9.24
CA PRO A 37 9.88 16.48 -7.88
C PRO A 37 11.01 16.80 -6.88
N PRO A 38 10.66 17.06 -5.61
CA PRO A 38 11.64 17.23 -4.55
C PRO A 38 12.46 15.96 -4.33
N LEU A 39 13.72 16.12 -3.94
CA LEU A 39 14.68 15.02 -3.76
C LEU A 39 14.13 13.91 -2.83
N GLU A 40 13.44 14.27 -1.76
CA GLU A 40 12.85 13.33 -0.79
C GLU A 40 11.85 12.36 -1.44
N GLN A 41 10.99 12.84 -2.35
CA GLN A 41 10.03 11.97 -3.05
C GLN A 41 10.74 10.98 -3.97
N VAL A 42 11.82 11.42 -4.61
CA VAL A 42 12.62 10.54 -5.47
C VAL A 42 13.31 9.45 -4.63
N LEU A 43 13.81 9.80 -3.44
CA LEU A 43 14.44 8.84 -2.55
C LEU A 43 13.44 7.86 -1.92
N ASP A 44 12.19 8.29 -1.68
CA ASP A 44 11.12 7.45 -1.13
C ASP A 44 10.71 6.28 -2.05
N ASP A 45 10.79 6.49 -3.36
CA ASP A 45 10.45 5.49 -4.39
C ASP A 45 11.57 4.45 -4.60
N LEU A 46 12.78 4.70 -4.09
CA LEU A 46 13.93 3.81 -4.23
C LEU A 46 13.96 2.74 -3.13
N THR A 47 14.41 1.54 -3.52
CA THR A 47 14.71 0.45 -2.59
C THR A 47 15.99 0.71 -1.80
N LEU A 48 16.19 -0.03 -0.71
CA LEU A 48 17.39 0.07 0.13
C LEU A 48 18.69 -0.18 -0.64
N ASP A 49 18.69 -1.11 -1.60
CA ASP A 49 19.84 -1.41 -2.43
C ASP A 49 20.10 -0.29 -3.45
N GLU A 50 19.05 0.23 -4.09
CA GLU A 50 19.17 1.36 -5.03
C GLU A 50 19.65 2.64 -4.34
N LEU A 51 19.19 2.93 -3.12
CA LEU A 51 19.69 4.05 -2.31
C LEU A 51 21.18 3.91 -2.01
N ARG A 52 21.64 2.69 -1.76
CA ARG A 52 23.04 2.41 -1.48
C ARG A 52 23.90 2.61 -2.73
N GLU A 53 23.46 2.08 -3.87
CA GLU A 53 24.13 2.25 -5.16
C GLU A 53 24.21 3.73 -5.55
N LEU A 54 23.10 4.46 -5.43
CA LEU A 54 23.05 5.90 -5.70
C LEU A 54 24.03 6.70 -4.82
N GLY A 55 24.14 6.34 -3.53
CA GLY A 55 25.10 6.96 -2.62
C GLY A 55 26.57 6.73 -3.02
N ASP A 56 26.88 5.60 -3.66
CA ASP A 56 28.24 5.27 -4.13
C ASP A 56 28.57 5.94 -5.47
N GLU A 57 27.58 6.20 -6.33
CA GLU A 57 27.75 6.87 -7.63
C GLU A 57 27.86 8.40 -7.51
N VAL A 58 27.23 8.99 -6.49
CA VAL A 58 27.21 10.44 -6.28
C VAL A 58 28.58 10.95 -5.81
N ALA A 59 29.17 11.83 -6.62
CA ALA A 59 30.46 12.47 -6.32
C ALA A 59 30.35 13.64 -5.32
N ASP A 60 29.14 14.19 -5.13
CA ASP A 60 28.90 15.29 -4.19
C ASP A 60 28.79 14.75 -2.75
N ASP A 61 29.73 15.16 -1.89
CA ASP A 61 29.83 14.65 -0.52
C ASP A 61 28.59 14.99 0.35
N ASP A 62 27.94 16.14 0.12
CA ASP A 62 26.77 16.56 0.89
C ASP A 62 25.52 15.77 0.47
N LEU A 63 25.35 15.54 -0.84
CA LEU A 63 24.29 14.71 -1.39
C LEU A 63 24.46 13.22 -0.99
N ARG A 64 25.69 12.71 -1.01
CA ARG A 64 26.00 11.36 -0.54
C ARG A 64 25.60 11.17 0.93
N ARG A 65 25.95 12.13 1.80
CA ARG A 65 25.57 12.08 3.23
C ARG A 65 24.07 12.09 3.44
N THR A 66 23.32 12.86 2.65
CA THR A 66 21.85 12.89 2.74
C THR A 66 21.24 11.55 2.32
N ILE A 67 21.68 10.96 1.21
CA ILE A 67 21.22 9.63 0.77
C ILE A 67 21.53 8.54 1.83
N GLU A 68 22.76 8.52 2.36
CA GLU A 68 23.13 7.58 3.41
C GLU A 68 22.30 7.75 4.69
N SER A 69 22.02 8.99 5.09
CA SER A 69 21.18 9.28 6.26
C SER A 69 19.74 8.80 6.05
N PHE A 70 19.20 8.98 4.85
CA PHE A 70 17.87 8.52 4.46
C PHE A 70 17.78 6.98 4.47
N GLY A 71 18.79 6.30 3.89
CA GLY A 71 18.89 4.85 3.96
C GLY A 71 18.95 4.32 5.40
N ARG A 72 19.77 4.95 6.27
CA ARG A 72 19.82 4.59 7.70
C ARG A 72 18.49 4.80 8.40
N GLN A 73 17.78 5.89 8.08
CA GLN A 73 16.46 6.16 8.63
C GLN A 73 15.46 5.06 8.23
N ARG A 74 15.40 4.67 6.96
CA ARG A 74 14.52 3.58 6.50
C ARG A 74 14.84 2.25 7.20
N ILE A 75 16.12 1.90 7.33
CA ILE A 75 16.53 0.67 8.06
C ILE A 75 16.09 0.73 9.52
N ALA A 76 16.21 1.90 10.16
CA ALA A 76 15.78 2.06 11.54
C ALA A 76 14.25 1.91 11.67
N GLU A 77 13.49 2.54 10.79
CA GLU A 77 12.03 2.42 10.72
C GLU A 77 11.59 0.97 10.49
N GLU A 78 12.20 0.28 9.53
CA GLU A 78 11.91 -1.12 9.24
C GLU A 78 12.26 -2.04 10.42
N ARG A 79 13.38 -1.79 11.12
CA ARG A 79 13.74 -2.52 12.34
C ARG A 79 12.75 -2.28 13.47
N GLU A 80 12.28 -1.06 13.64
CA GLU A 80 11.26 -0.74 14.64
C GLU A 80 9.91 -1.41 14.28
N GLU A 81 9.54 -1.44 13.01
CA GLU A 81 8.37 -2.19 12.55
C GLU A 81 8.51 -3.71 12.73
N GLN A 82 9.70 -4.27 12.50
CA GLN A 82 9.99 -5.68 12.78
C GLN A 82 9.98 -5.99 14.28
N LYS A 83 10.39 -5.06 15.15
CA LYS A 83 10.21 -5.22 16.60
C LYS A 83 8.74 -5.22 17.01
N ARG A 84 7.91 -4.43 16.31
CA ARG A 84 6.44 -4.37 16.48
C ARG A 84 5.71 -5.56 15.85
N ALA A 85 6.39 -6.35 15.02
CA ALA A 85 5.88 -7.56 14.37
C ALA A 85 5.72 -8.72 15.37
N ARG A 86 4.83 -8.57 16.36
CA ARG A 86 4.58 -9.54 17.43
C ARG A 86 3.87 -10.81 16.96
N PHE A 87 3.05 -10.68 15.92
CA PHE A 87 2.29 -11.76 15.29
C PHE A 87 2.98 -12.19 13.99
N GLY A 88 2.23 -12.73 13.03
CA GLY A 88 2.81 -13.33 11.82
C GLY A 88 2.18 -14.66 11.42
N ARG A 89 1.22 -15.14 12.22
CA ARG A 89 0.48 -16.37 11.96
C ARG A 89 -0.95 -16.29 12.48
N VAL A 90 -1.76 -17.27 12.08
CA VAL A 90 -3.13 -17.43 12.57
C VAL A 90 -3.12 -18.29 13.83
N TYR A 91 -3.72 -17.80 14.91
CA TYR A 91 -3.80 -18.52 16.19
C TYR A 91 -5.18 -19.16 16.34
N PRO A 92 -5.29 -20.51 16.41
CA PRO A 92 -6.55 -21.16 16.69
C PRO A 92 -6.96 -20.95 18.16
N ILE A 93 -8.22 -20.60 18.40
CA ILE A 93 -8.75 -20.32 19.75
C ILE A 93 -10.05 -21.08 20.01
N GLY A 94 -10.33 -21.34 21.29
CA GLY A 94 -11.61 -21.86 21.76
C GLY A 94 -12.64 -20.74 22.02
N ARG A 95 -13.88 -21.14 22.36
CA ARG A 95 -14.93 -20.19 22.76
C ARG A 95 -14.55 -19.45 24.04
N ASP A 96 -13.99 -20.18 25.02
CA ASP A 96 -13.62 -19.64 26.33
C ASP A 96 -12.49 -18.60 26.25
N ASP A 97 -11.64 -18.72 25.23
CA ASP A 97 -10.53 -17.79 24.98
C ASP A 97 -10.96 -16.56 24.18
N TYR A 98 -12.18 -16.51 23.64
CA TYR A 98 -12.60 -15.44 22.71
C TYR A 98 -12.43 -14.04 23.32
N THR A 99 -12.91 -13.82 24.54
CA THR A 99 -12.82 -12.52 25.21
C THR A 99 -11.38 -12.07 25.38
N ARG A 100 -10.51 -12.96 25.89
CA ARG A 100 -9.10 -12.65 26.12
C ARG A 100 -8.33 -12.43 24.82
N GLU A 101 -8.51 -13.34 23.87
CA GLU A 101 -7.71 -13.37 22.65
C GLU A 101 -8.19 -12.38 21.58
N VAL A 102 -9.44 -11.92 21.65
CA VAL A 102 -10.04 -10.98 20.70
C VAL A 102 -10.31 -9.62 21.34
N THR A 103 -11.22 -9.57 22.30
CA THR A 103 -11.70 -8.30 22.88
C THR A 103 -10.61 -7.61 23.68
N GLU A 104 -10.06 -8.27 24.70
CA GLU A 104 -9.01 -7.73 25.58
C GLU A 104 -7.72 -7.49 24.79
N ALA A 105 -7.31 -8.45 23.96
CA ALA A 105 -6.15 -8.30 23.10
C ALA A 105 -6.24 -7.06 22.19
N SER A 106 -7.44 -6.69 21.73
CA SER A 106 -7.62 -5.49 20.90
C SER A 106 -7.53 -4.16 21.65
N GLN A 107 -7.62 -4.17 22.98
CA GLN A 107 -7.46 -2.98 23.83
C GLN A 107 -6.00 -2.63 24.11
N VAL A 108 -5.11 -3.62 24.02
CA VAL A 108 -3.67 -3.43 24.30
C VAL A 108 -3.06 -2.54 23.24
N ASP A 109 -2.41 -1.46 23.66
CA ASP A 109 -1.57 -0.62 22.82
C ASP A 109 -0.18 -1.27 22.65
N GLU A 110 0.41 -1.14 21.47
CA GLU A 110 1.77 -1.60 21.24
C GLU A 110 2.81 -0.57 21.70
N GLU A 111 4.03 -1.03 21.97
CA GLU A 111 5.14 -0.14 22.29
C GLU A 111 5.43 0.81 21.12
N GLY A 112 5.33 2.12 21.39
CA GLY A 112 5.50 3.16 20.38
C GLY A 112 4.24 3.52 19.61
N ASP A 113 3.07 2.98 19.97
CA ASP A 113 1.79 3.53 19.51
C ASP A 113 1.34 4.75 20.30
N ASN A 114 0.48 5.55 19.65
CA ASN A 114 -0.31 6.55 20.36
C ASN A 114 -1.20 5.86 21.39
N VAL A 115 -1.24 6.39 22.61
CA VAL A 115 -2.08 5.88 23.69
C VAL A 115 -3.53 5.79 23.24
N GLY A 116 -4.16 4.62 23.42
CA GLY A 116 -5.55 4.36 23.06
C GLY A 116 -5.78 4.05 21.58
N ARG A 117 -4.76 3.59 20.84
CA ARG A 117 -4.92 3.13 19.45
C ARG A 117 -5.49 1.71 19.37
N GLY A 118 -5.09 0.85 20.29
CA GLY A 118 -5.42 -0.58 20.35
C GLY A 118 -4.82 -1.41 19.22
N THR A 119 -4.54 -2.68 19.54
CA THR A 119 -4.09 -3.69 18.57
C THR A 119 -5.26 -4.09 17.65
N GLY A 120 -5.00 -4.19 16.35
CA GLY A 120 -5.97 -4.74 15.40
C GLY A 120 -6.08 -6.25 15.57
N VAL A 121 -7.30 -6.76 15.77
CA VAL A 121 -7.54 -8.21 15.86
C VAL A 121 -8.55 -8.64 14.82
N VAL A 122 -8.21 -9.64 14.01
CA VAL A 122 -9.07 -10.24 12.99
C VAL A 122 -9.47 -11.63 13.45
N CYS A 123 -10.75 -11.81 13.78
CA CYS A 123 -11.31 -13.10 14.16
C CYS A 123 -11.96 -13.77 12.95
N PHE A 124 -11.34 -14.86 12.49
CA PHE A 124 -11.79 -15.65 11.34
C PHE A 124 -12.63 -16.84 11.80
N LEU A 125 -13.93 -16.79 11.52
CA LEU A 125 -14.88 -17.86 11.77
C LEU A 125 -14.95 -18.75 10.53
N TYR A 126 -14.58 -20.03 10.72
CA TYR A 126 -14.47 -21.01 9.66
C TYR A 126 -15.25 -22.29 9.97
N LYS A 127 -15.46 -23.13 8.96
CA LYS A 127 -16.01 -24.48 9.12
C LYS A 127 -15.36 -25.42 8.10
N ASP A 128 -14.84 -26.53 8.59
CA ASP A 128 -14.22 -27.56 7.76
C ASP A 128 -15.23 -28.16 6.78
N GLY A 129 -14.77 -28.49 5.57
CA GLY A 129 -15.59 -29.08 4.52
C GLY A 129 -16.43 -28.07 3.71
N ILE A 130 -16.30 -26.77 3.98
CA ILE A 130 -16.84 -25.71 3.13
C ILE A 130 -15.70 -25.19 2.24
N PRO A 131 -15.73 -25.39 0.90
CA PRO A 131 -14.62 -25.03 0.02
C PRO A 131 -14.16 -23.57 0.11
N ARG A 132 -15.09 -22.63 0.24
CA ARG A 132 -14.77 -21.19 0.40
C ARG A 132 -14.15 -20.88 1.77
N SER A 133 -14.47 -21.65 2.80
CA SER A 133 -13.86 -21.53 4.13
C SER A 133 -12.40 -21.96 4.06
N ASP A 134 -12.12 -23.10 3.44
CA ASP A 134 -10.75 -23.63 3.29
C ASP A 134 -9.87 -22.67 2.47
N ARG A 135 -10.39 -22.15 1.35
CA ARG A 135 -9.68 -21.14 0.53
C ARG A 135 -9.43 -19.84 1.30
N ALA A 136 -10.40 -19.37 2.06
CA ALA A 136 -10.23 -18.18 2.88
C ALA A 136 -9.18 -18.39 3.97
N PHE A 137 -9.04 -19.61 4.50
CA PHE A 137 -7.99 -19.93 5.47
C PHE A 137 -6.60 -19.65 4.91
N GLU A 138 -6.33 -20.08 3.67
CA GLU A 138 -5.05 -19.81 2.99
C GLU A 138 -4.81 -18.31 2.79
N HIS A 139 -5.83 -17.56 2.40
CA HIS A 139 -5.70 -16.10 2.29
C HIS A 139 -5.39 -15.45 3.64
N VAL A 140 -6.08 -15.86 4.71
CA VAL A 140 -5.88 -15.33 6.06
C VAL A 140 -4.49 -15.68 6.58
N ARG A 141 -3.93 -16.86 6.26
CA ARG A 141 -2.54 -17.22 6.58
C ARG A 141 -1.54 -16.29 5.91
N THR A 142 -1.71 -16.05 4.60
CA THR A 142 -0.83 -15.12 3.86
C THR A 142 -0.91 -13.71 4.41
N LEU A 143 -2.12 -13.23 4.73
CA LEU A 143 -2.31 -11.92 5.34
C LEU A 143 -1.69 -11.83 6.73
N ALA A 144 -1.80 -12.88 7.55
CA ALA A 144 -1.19 -12.91 8.87
C ALA A 144 0.34 -12.79 8.81
N ALA A 145 0.98 -13.44 7.83
CA ALA A 145 2.42 -13.31 7.60
C ALA A 145 2.82 -11.92 7.10
N ARG A 146 2.00 -11.31 6.22
CA ARG A 146 2.26 -9.98 5.64
C ARG A 146 2.02 -8.83 6.63
N TYR A 147 1.10 -9.01 7.59
CA TYR A 147 0.71 -7.99 8.56
C TYR A 147 0.97 -8.47 9.99
N PRO A 148 2.23 -8.66 10.40
CA PRO A 148 2.58 -9.25 11.68
C PRO A 148 2.27 -8.34 12.89
N ARG A 149 1.83 -7.11 12.64
CA ARG A 149 1.29 -6.21 13.66
C ARG A 149 -0.18 -6.48 14.00
N THR A 150 -0.91 -7.11 13.09
CA THR A 150 -2.32 -7.47 13.30
C THR A 150 -2.39 -8.88 13.85
N LYS A 151 -3.17 -9.07 14.91
CA LYS A 151 -3.42 -10.40 15.46
C LYS A 151 -4.50 -11.09 14.64
N PHE A 152 -4.18 -12.23 14.04
CA PHE A 152 -5.16 -13.07 13.35
C PHE A 152 -5.49 -14.29 14.21
N VAL A 153 -6.76 -14.49 14.51
CA VAL A 153 -7.22 -15.69 15.23
C VAL A 153 -8.23 -16.46 14.39
N SER A 154 -8.35 -17.76 14.62
CA SER A 154 -9.33 -18.62 13.97
C SER A 154 -10.15 -19.39 14.99
N ILE A 155 -11.45 -19.50 14.74
CA ILE A 155 -12.37 -20.24 15.59
C ILE A 155 -13.41 -20.95 14.71
N VAL A 156 -13.80 -22.16 15.10
CA VAL A 156 -14.88 -22.88 14.41
C VAL A 156 -16.18 -22.09 14.61
N GLY A 157 -16.87 -21.75 13.51
CA GLY A 157 -18.03 -20.87 13.51
C GLY A 157 -19.08 -21.24 14.55
N ASN A 158 -19.46 -22.51 14.61
CA ASN A 158 -20.47 -23.02 15.54
C ASN A 158 -20.00 -23.05 17.00
N LYS A 159 -18.70 -23.05 17.27
CA LYS A 159 -18.16 -22.91 18.62
C LYS A 159 -18.27 -21.46 19.11
N CYS A 160 -18.12 -20.49 18.19
CA CYS A 160 -18.22 -19.07 18.49
C CYS A 160 -19.68 -18.61 18.60
N ILE A 161 -20.50 -18.92 17.60
CA ILE A 161 -21.90 -18.49 17.49
C ILE A 161 -22.74 -19.75 17.32
N ALA A 162 -23.65 -20.00 18.27
CA ALA A 162 -24.57 -21.13 18.18
C ALA A 162 -25.46 -21.00 16.93
N ASP A 163 -25.68 -22.12 16.24
CA ASP A 163 -26.53 -22.20 15.04
C ASP A 163 -26.14 -21.23 13.91
N LEU A 164 -24.84 -20.92 13.76
CA LEU A 164 -24.36 -20.08 12.67
C LEU A 164 -24.60 -20.76 11.31
N PRO A 165 -25.37 -20.15 10.39
CA PRO A 165 -25.65 -20.75 9.10
C PRO A 165 -24.40 -20.87 8.25
N ASP A 166 -24.25 -22.01 7.56
CA ASP A 166 -23.14 -22.26 6.63
C ASP A 166 -23.07 -21.21 5.51
N SER A 167 -24.20 -20.61 5.13
CA SER A 167 -24.29 -19.50 4.17
C SER A 167 -23.50 -18.26 4.59
N ARG A 168 -23.26 -18.06 5.90
CA ARG A 168 -22.51 -16.93 6.47
C ARG A 168 -21.01 -17.20 6.62
N ILE A 169 -20.56 -18.45 6.50
CA ILE A 169 -19.16 -18.86 6.65
C ILE A 169 -18.44 -18.86 5.29
N PRO A 170 -17.21 -18.37 5.17
CA PRO A 170 -16.39 -17.78 6.22
C PRO A 170 -16.84 -16.37 6.59
N MET A 171 -16.66 -16.02 7.86
CA MET A 171 -16.94 -14.70 8.41
C MET A 171 -15.68 -14.14 9.07
N LEU A 172 -15.40 -12.86 8.86
CA LEU A 172 -14.32 -12.14 9.52
C LEU A 172 -14.92 -11.04 10.40
N ILE A 173 -14.53 -11.01 11.67
CA ILE A 173 -14.94 -9.96 12.60
C ILE A 173 -13.67 -9.21 13.02
N ILE A 174 -13.65 -7.91 12.79
CA ILE A 174 -12.48 -7.06 13.00
C ILE A 174 -12.70 -6.24 14.26
N TYR A 175 -11.78 -6.37 15.22
CA TYR A 175 -11.79 -5.68 16.49
C TYR A 175 -10.67 -4.66 16.59
N ARG A 176 -10.95 -3.59 17.31
CA ARG A 176 -9.98 -2.61 17.76
C ARG A 176 -10.49 -1.91 19.02
N ARG A 177 -9.64 -1.71 20.02
CA ARG A 177 -9.98 -1.04 21.29
C ARG A 177 -11.16 -1.68 22.03
N GLY A 178 -11.32 -2.99 21.90
CA GLY A 178 -12.42 -3.75 22.52
C GLY A 178 -13.73 -3.71 21.72
N GLU A 179 -13.80 -2.98 20.61
CA GLU A 179 -15.01 -2.80 19.82
C GLU A 179 -14.91 -3.48 18.46
N ILE A 180 -16.07 -3.87 17.90
CA ILE A 180 -16.16 -4.36 16.52
C ILE A 180 -16.09 -3.15 15.58
N VAL A 181 -15.04 -3.09 14.77
CA VAL A 181 -14.87 -2.04 13.77
C VAL A 181 -15.58 -2.40 12.47
N ASN A 182 -15.54 -3.68 12.09
CA ASN A 182 -16.16 -4.15 10.86
C ASN A 182 -16.44 -5.65 10.93
N GLN A 183 -17.39 -6.11 10.12
CA GLN A 183 -17.75 -7.51 9.99
C GLN A 183 -18.00 -7.85 8.51
N LEU A 184 -17.29 -8.87 8.02
CA LEU A 184 -17.46 -9.41 6.68
C LEU A 184 -18.12 -10.78 6.79
N VAL A 185 -19.23 -10.96 6.09
CA VAL A 185 -20.02 -12.19 6.12
C VAL A 185 -19.95 -12.86 4.76
N ALA A 186 -19.93 -14.20 4.73
CA ALA A 186 -19.98 -14.98 3.50
C ALA A 186 -18.83 -14.63 2.53
N TRP A 187 -17.62 -14.46 3.05
CA TRP A 187 -16.47 -14.07 2.23
C TRP A 187 -16.21 -15.08 1.11
N GLY A 188 -16.17 -14.60 -0.13
CA GLY A 188 -16.00 -15.45 -1.32
C GLY A 188 -17.27 -16.20 -1.77
N ALA A 189 -18.46 -15.81 -1.30
CA ALA A 189 -19.73 -16.38 -1.78
C ALA A 189 -20.14 -15.88 -3.18
N ASP A 190 -19.90 -14.60 -3.43
CA ASP A 190 -20.31 -13.91 -4.67
C ASP A 190 -19.40 -14.26 -5.84
N ARG A 191 -18.10 -14.33 -5.57
CA ARG A 191 -17.06 -14.69 -6.51
C ARG A 191 -15.84 -15.18 -5.77
N GLU A 192 -15.01 -15.97 -6.44
CA GLU A 192 -13.70 -16.31 -5.93
C GLU A 192 -12.86 -15.04 -5.75
N LYS A 193 -12.41 -14.80 -4.52
CA LYS A 193 -11.49 -13.70 -4.20
C LYS A 193 -10.07 -14.21 -4.39
N ARG A 194 -9.20 -13.41 -5.01
CA ARG A 194 -7.76 -13.67 -5.10
C ARG A 194 -7.04 -12.60 -4.30
N LEU A 195 -5.88 -12.94 -3.73
CA LEU A 195 -4.97 -11.93 -3.23
C LEU A 195 -4.30 -11.27 -4.45
N GLU A 196 -4.53 -9.97 -4.64
CA GLU A 196 -3.82 -9.21 -5.68
C GLU A 196 -2.39 -8.91 -5.20
N GLY A 197 -1.41 -9.07 -6.10
CA GLY A 197 0.00 -8.84 -5.82
C GLY A 197 0.74 -9.99 -5.11
N ILE A 198 0.44 -11.23 -5.48
CA ILE A 198 1.37 -12.37 -5.34
C ILE A 198 2.22 -12.44 -6.60
#